data_AF-A0A3M1ETU4-F1
#
_entry.id   AF-A0A3M1ETU4-F1
#
_cell.length_a   1.000
_cell.length_b   1.000
_cell.length_c   1.000
_cell.angle_alpha   90.00
_cell.angle_beta   90.00
_cell.angle_gamma   90.00
#
_symmetry.space_group_name_H-M   'P 1'
#
loop_
_entity.id
_entity.type
_entity.pdbx_description
1 polymer ?
#
loop_
_entity_poly.entity_id
_entity_poly.type
_entity_poly.pdbx_seq_one_letter_code
_entity_poly.pdbx_strand_id
1 'polypeptide(L)'
;MEDLELRLEQQRRRIAASIPGYLGYRERERRRDADRALRAELARQYSAQLDRLTELQRRATDKALLSALDDMERAGLKLQRFIDRLRTASYGYAGWFDTATVREVELEQLYAFDHLLAAGIERVAADVDAIAGAVDAGAEVEQAVEALASTVDDLNRRFDQRRDLLAEGKKAPPNELKEALEVEVPPSPAFLALADLKVDDALSYDGIDYLVIAKVTYDAQGRAVYAYQLEDTGTDRWLRVGTTDGDVALFDVVDESVSIPPAEMLEEAGESFRQTGQGQAKAYIVGPGGRREGMAEYWLYASEAGSRLWVERWGDQVRVHRGQPVDPEQIKVWTRK
;
A
#
# COMPACT_ATOMS: atom_id res chain seq x y z
N MET A 1 20.13 3.62 -18.65
CA MET A 1 19.78 4.76 -17.76
C MET A 1 18.28 5.00 -17.83
N GLU A 2 17.72 5.14 -19.04
CA GLU A 2 16.27 5.29 -19.30
C GLU A 2 15.39 4.15 -18.72
N ASP A 3 15.81 2.88 -18.82
CA ASP A 3 15.11 1.72 -18.21
C ASP A 3 15.16 1.71 -16.66
N LEU A 4 16.20 2.32 -16.07
CA LEU A 4 16.30 2.43 -14.61
C LEU A 4 15.38 3.54 -14.08
N GLU A 5 15.32 4.67 -14.78
CA GLU A 5 14.43 5.79 -14.44
C GLU A 5 12.96 5.37 -14.56
N LEU A 6 12.60 4.63 -15.63
CA LEU A 6 11.25 4.13 -15.83
C LEU A 6 10.82 3.12 -14.75
N ARG A 7 11.72 2.21 -14.36
CA ARG A 7 11.48 1.26 -13.25
C ARG A 7 11.33 1.97 -11.91
N LEU A 8 12.18 2.95 -11.64
CA LEU A 8 12.09 3.77 -10.44
C LEU A 8 10.79 4.57 -10.41
N GLU A 9 10.32 5.11 -11.54
CA GLU A 9 9.05 5.82 -11.64
C GLU A 9 7.84 4.91 -11.38
N GLN A 10 7.83 3.72 -11.96
CA GLN A 10 6.78 2.71 -11.71
C GLN A 10 6.77 2.25 -10.25
N GLN A 11 7.94 2.07 -9.66
CA GLN A 11 8.10 1.67 -8.26
C GLN A 11 7.66 2.78 -7.30
N ARG A 12 7.97 4.04 -7.62
CA ARG A 12 7.46 5.22 -6.91
C ARG A 12 5.93 5.26 -6.91
N ARG A 13 5.30 5.03 -8.07
CA ARG A 13 3.82 5.00 -8.17
C ARG A 13 3.22 3.85 -7.34
N ARG A 14 3.88 2.68 -7.28
CA ARG A 14 3.44 1.54 -6.45
C ARG A 14 3.49 1.84 -4.96
N ILE A 15 4.61 2.39 -4.49
CA ILE A 15 4.85 2.78 -3.09
C ILE A 15 3.86 3.83 -2.62
N ALA A 16 3.63 4.80 -3.49
CA ALA A 16 2.77 5.92 -3.18
C ALA A 16 1.34 5.41 -3.03
N ALA A 17 0.87 4.56 -3.94
CA ALA A 17 -0.49 4.05 -3.90
C ALA A 17 -0.77 3.05 -2.74
N SER A 18 0.24 2.39 -2.16
CA SER A 18 0.08 1.40 -1.08
C SER A 18 -0.08 1.98 0.34
N ILE A 19 -0.16 3.30 0.50
CA ILE A 19 -0.30 3.95 1.81
C ILE A 19 -1.77 4.37 2.02
N PRO A 20 -2.49 3.85 3.03
CA PRO A 20 -3.81 4.35 3.40
C PRO A 20 -3.80 5.87 3.62
N GLY A 21 -4.68 6.60 2.96
CA GLY A 21 -4.71 8.08 2.96
C GLY A 21 -3.85 8.77 1.90
N TYR A 22 -3.14 8.02 1.04
CA TYR A 22 -2.33 8.54 -0.06
C TYR A 22 -3.06 9.52 -1.00
N LEU A 23 -4.35 9.27 -1.27
CA LEU A 23 -5.16 10.13 -2.15
C LEU A 23 -5.29 11.56 -1.62
N GLY A 24 -5.27 11.77 -0.30
CA GLY A 24 -5.34 13.09 0.34
C GLY A 24 -4.06 13.93 0.24
N TYR A 25 -2.92 13.34 -0.16
CA TYR A 25 -1.66 14.06 -0.30
C TYR A 25 -1.50 14.78 -1.65
N ARG A 26 -2.30 14.44 -2.68
CA ARG A 26 -2.26 15.17 -3.97
C ARG A 26 -2.80 16.59 -3.82
N GLU A 27 -3.81 16.77 -2.97
CA GLU A 27 -4.41 18.07 -2.69
C GLU A 27 -3.52 18.88 -1.73
N ARG A 28 -2.96 20.00 -2.23
CA ARG A 28 -2.06 20.87 -1.45
C ARG A 28 -2.65 21.30 -0.10
N GLU A 29 -3.97 21.44 -0.03
CA GLU A 29 -4.71 21.84 1.18
C GLU A 29 -4.82 20.72 2.24
N ARG A 30 -4.76 19.43 1.86
CA ARG A 30 -4.99 18.30 2.78
C ARG A 30 -3.74 17.54 3.22
N ARG A 31 -2.57 17.82 2.61
CA ARG A 31 -1.27 17.16 2.94
C ARG A 31 -0.93 17.15 4.42
N ARG A 32 -1.17 18.28 5.11
CA ARG A 32 -0.86 18.41 6.55
C ARG A 32 -1.72 17.50 7.41
N ASP A 33 -3.00 17.36 7.03
CA ASP A 33 -3.95 16.54 7.78
C ASP A 33 -3.72 15.06 7.48
N ALA A 34 -3.41 14.71 6.23
CA ALA A 34 -3.04 13.35 5.83
C ALA A 34 -1.73 12.88 6.52
N ASP A 35 -0.69 13.72 6.58
CA ASP A 35 0.54 13.45 7.35
C ASP A 35 0.26 13.19 8.83
N ARG A 36 -0.58 14.03 9.43
CA ARG A 36 -0.94 13.89 10.84
C ARG A 36 -1.72 12.59 11.08
N ALA A 37 -2.66 12.26 10.20
CA ALA A 37 -3.46 11.05 10.27
C ALA A 37 -2.58 9.80 10.13
N LEU A 38 -1.69 9.76 9.14
CA LEU A 38 -0.75 8.66 8.94
C LEU A 38 0.13 8.47 10.17
N ARG A 39 0.77 9.53 10.69
CA ARG A 39 1.62 9.42 11.88
C ARG A 39 0.85 8.97 13.11
N ALA A 40 -0.39 9.42 13.28
CA ALA A 40 -1.25 8.97 14.38
C ALA A 40 -1.55 7.47 14.27
N GLU A 41 -1.82 6.99 13.05
CA GLU A 41 -2.09 5.57 12.80
C GLU A 41 -0.84 4.71 12.98
N LEU A 42 0.31 5.12 12.45
CA LEU A 42 1.59 4.45 12.70
C LEU A 42 1.89 4.37 14.21
N ALA A 43 1.74 5.49 14.94
CA ALA A 43 1.96 5.50 16.38
C ALA A 43 1.02 4.55 17.13
N ARG A 44 -0.24 4.42 16.68
CA ARG A 44 -1.21 3.47 17.24
C ARG A 44 -0.75 2.02 17.01
N GLN A 45 -0.34 1.67 15.79
CA GLN A 45 0.10 0.31 15.46
C GLN A 45 1.41 -0.07 16.17
N TYR A 46 2.39 0.83 16.25
CA TYR A 46 3.61 0.59 17.02
C TYR A 46 3.35 0.49 18.53
N SER A 47 2.40 1.26 19.06
CA SER A 47 1.98 1.14 20.47
C SER A 47 1.43 -0.25 20.77
N ALA A 48 0.62 -0.82 19.85
CA ALA A 48 0.13 -2.19 20.01
C ALA A 48 1.28 -3.22 20.09
N GLN A 49 2.38 -3.03 19.34
CA GLN A 49 3.55 -3.91 19.44
C GLN A 49 4.33 -3.71 20.75
N LEU A 50 4.42 -2.48 21.25
CA LEU A 50 5.03 -2.19 22.56
C LEU A 50 4.25 -2.83 23.71
N ASP A 51 2.92 -2.83 23.65
CA ASP A 51 2.06 -3.49 24.64
C ASP A 51 2.32 -5.01 24.64
N ARG A 52 2.47 -5.62 23.45
CA ARG A 52 2.83 -7.04 23.31
C ARG A 52 4.20 -7.35 23.90
N LEU A 53 5.19 -6.49 23.67
CA LEU A 53 6.53 -6.64 24.24
C LEU A 53 6.50 -6.54 25.78
N THR A 54 5.69 -5.63 26.32
CA THR A 54 5.52 -5.47 27.78
C THR A 54 4.92 -6.74 28.41
N GLU A 55 3.92 -7.35 27.77
CA GLU A 55 3.37 -8.63 28.22
C GLU A 55 4.40 -9.77 28.12
N LEU A 56 5.28 -9.75 27.12
CA LEU A 56 6.38 -10.70 27.01
C LEU A 56 7.41 -10.56 28.13
N GLN A 57 7.73 -9.34 28.58
CA GLN A 57 8.60 -9.11 29.74
C GLN A 57 8.00 -9.74 31.01
N ARG A 58 6.68 -9.60 31.20
CA ARG A 58 5.97 -10.23 32.32
C ARG A 58 6.06 -11.76 32.25
N ARG A 59 5.80 -12.34 31.06
CA ARG A 59 5.91 -13.80 30.85
C ARG A 59 7.34 -14.32 31.05
N ALA A 60 8.35 -13.59 30.60
CA ALA A 60 9.76 -13.96 30.82
C ALA A 60 10.11 -13.95 32.32
N THR A 61 9.58 -12.98 33.07
CA THR A 61 9.72 -12.93 34.54
C THR A 61 9.10 -14.15 35.22
N ASP A 62 7.86 -14.50 34.84
CA ASP A 62 7.16 -15.68 35.37
C ASP A 62 7.92 -16.99 35.11
N LYS A 63 8.68 -17.06 34.02
CA LYS A 63 9.53 -18.20 33.62
C LYS A 63 10.97 -18.12 34.13
N ALA A 64 11.31 -17.12 34.96
CA ALA A 64 12.65 -16.87 35.47
C ALA A 64 13.74 -16.65 34.37
N LEU A 65 13.35 -16.17 33.19
CA LEU A 65 14.25 -15.80 32.10
C LEU A 65 14.79 -14.37 32.28
N LEU A 66 15.52 -14.15 33.37
CA LEU A 66 15.89 -12.80 33.82
C LEU A 66 17.00 -12.15 32.99
N SER A 67 17.86 -12.92 32.32
CA SER A 67 19.02 -12.38 31.59
C SER A 67 18.62 -11.47 30.42
N ALA A 68 17.47 -11.73 29.78
CA ALA A 68 17.00 -10.98 28.64
C ALA A 68 16.13 -9.76 29.00
N LEU A 69 15.73 -9.60 30.27
CA LEU A 69 14.78 -8.54 30.68
C LEU A 69 15.34 -7.14 30.45
N ASP A 70 16.61 -6.94 30.80
CA ASP A 70 17.31 -5.66 30.62
C ASP A 70 17.36 -5.25 29.14
N ASP A 71 17.60 -6.21 28.24
CA ASP A 71 17.60 -5.97 26.78
C ASP A 71 16.20 -5.69 26.26
N MET A 72 15.19 -6.41 26.75
CA MET A 72 13.79 -6.18 26.38
C MET A 72 13.33 -4.79 26.82
N GLU A 73 13.73 -4.34 28.01
CA GLU A 73 13.44 -3.00 28.50
C GLU A 73 14.13 -1.94 27.64
N ARG A 74 15.41 -2.12 27.31
CA ARG A 74 16.14 -1.23 26.39
C ARG A 74 15.45 -1.12 25.03
N ALA A 75 15.07 -2.24 24.42
CA ALA A 75 14.35 -2.25 23.15
C ALA A 75 12.98 -1.56 23.26
N GLY A 76 12.23 -1.82 24.34
CA GLY A 76 10.95 -1.18 24.62
C GLY A 76 11.06 0.33 24.77
N LEU A 77 12.07 0.83 25.49
CA LEU A 77 12.33 2.27 25.64
C LEU A 77 12.66 2.95 24.30
N LYS A 78 13.44 2.29 23.43
CA LYS A 78 13.73 2.81 22.08
C LYS A 78 12.46 2.89 21.23
N LEU A 79 11.58 1.89 21.32
CA LEU A 79 10.31 1.84 20.58
C LEU A 79 9.34 2.90 21.11
N GLN A 80 9.23 3.04 22.44
CA GLN A 80 8.45 4.11 23.08
C GLN A 80 8.91 5.49 22.62
N ARG A 81 10.22 5.75 22.63
CA ARG A 81 10.78 7.01 22.12
C ARG A 81 10.38 7.27 20.67
N PHE A 82 10.42 6.26 19.81
CA PHE A 82 10.01 6.38 18.41
C PHE A 82 8.51 6.72 18.27
N ILE A 83 7.65 6.03 19.03
CA ILE A 83 6.19 6.29 19.09
C ILE A 83 5.91 7.74 19.53
N ASP A 84 6.57 8.21 20.58
CA ASP A 84 6.37 9.57 21.10
C ASP A 84 6.78 10.63 20.07
N ARG A 85 7.86 10.37 19.33
CA ARG A 85 8.32 11.23 18.25
C ARG A 85 7.33 11.27 17.08
N LEU A 86 6.74 10.13 16.71
CA LEU A 86 5.69 10.08 15.69
C LEU A 86 4.50 10.98 16.06
N ARG A 87 4.08 10.96 17.33
CA ARG A 87 2.96 11.78 17.84
C ARG A 87 3.29 13.28 17.87
N THR A 88 4.51 13.65 18.26
CA THR A 88 4.85 15.03 18.64
C THR A 88 5.51 15.87 17.53
N ALA A 89 5.98 15.26 16.44
CA ALA A 89 6.74 15.96 15.39
C ALA A 89 5.98 17.06 14.62
N SER A 90 4.70 17.30 14.90
CA SER A 90 3.79 18.18 14.15
C SER A 90 4.15 19.67 14.15
N TYR A 91 4.93 20.17 15.10
CA TYR A 91 5.02 21.62 15.36
C TYR A 91 6.12 22.37 14.57
N GLY A 92 7.11 21.66 14.00
CA GLY A 92 8.28 22.28 13.36
C GLY A 92 8.20 22.50 11.84
N TYR A 93 7.22 21.90 11.15
CA TYR A 93 7.22 21.79 9.68
C TYR A 93 6.27 22.75 8.96
N ALA A 94 5.68 23.72 9.67
CA ALA A 94 4.65 24.60 9.12
C ALA A 94 5.08 25.32 7.83
N GLY A 95 6.36 25.73 7.72
CA GLY A 95 6.89 26.42 6.54
C GLY A 95 7.16 25.55 5.32
N TRP A 96 7.39 24.24 5.49
CA TRP A 96 7.73 23.34 4.38
C TRP A 96 6.54 23.15 3.42
N PHE A 97 5.33 23.02 3.96
CA PHE A 97 4.10 22.81 3.18
C PHE A 97 3.56 24.09 2.50
N ASP A 98 4.03 25.28 2.88
CA ASP A 98 3.52 26.59 2.38
C ASP A 98 4.35 27.18 1.22
N THR A 99 5.53 26.61 0.94
CA THR A 99 6.42 27.16 -0.08
C THR A 99 5.92 26.70 -1.46
N ALA A 100 5.60 27.61 -2.38
CA ALA A 100 5.12 27.33 -3.74
C ALA A 100 6.11 26.49 -4.61
N THR A 101 7.27 26.15 -4.06
CA THR A 101 8.38 25.42 -4.67
C THR A 101 8.59 24.06 -3.98
N VAL A 102 7.53 23.34 -3.59
CA VAL A 102 7.69 21.93 -3.22
C VAL A 102 7.88 21.12 -4.49
N ARG A 103 9.13 20.68 -4.71
CA ARG A 103 9.59 19.97 -5.89
C ARG A 103 9.09 18.53 -5.78
N GLU A 104 8.44 18.01 -6.80
CA GLU A 104 7.90 16.64 -6.91
C GLU A 104 8.82 15.57 -6.29
N VAL A 105 10.13 15.71 -6.50
CA VAL A 105 11.17 14.86 -5.91
C VAL A 105 11.15 14.81 -4.39
N GLU A 106 10.95 15.92 -3.68
CA GLU A 106 10.96 15.94 -2.21
C GLU A 106 9.70 15.29 -1.61
N LEU A 107 8.57 15.39 -2.31
CA LEU A 107 7.36 14.66 -1.95
C LEU A 107 7.57 13.15 -2.13
N GLU A 108 8.22 12.74 -3.22
CA GLU A 108 8.57 11.33 -3.43
C GLU A 108 9.48 10.78 -2.31
N GLN A 109 10.47 11.56 -1.85
CA GLN A 109 11.33 11.12 -0.74
C GLN A 109 10.54 11.00 0.56
N LEU A 110 9.64 11.95 0.84
CA LEU A 110 8.75 11.87 1.99
C LEU A 110 7.89 10.60 1.93
N TYR A 111 7.33 10.26 0.77
CA TYR A 111 6.56 9.03 0.58
C TYR A 111 7.39 7.77 0.79
N ALA A 112 8.62 7.74 0.27
CA ALA A 112 9.52 6.62 0.49
C ALA A 112 9.80 6.42 1.98
N PHE A 113 10.04 7.50 2.73
CA PHE A 113 10.20 7.42 4.18
C PHE A 113 8.94 6.94 4.89
N ASP A 114 7.77 7.50 4.56
CA ASP A 114 6.50 7.12 5.16
C ASP A 114 6.18 5.64 4.94
N HIS A 115 6.45 5.13 3.74
CA HIS A 115 6.37 3.71 3.40
C HIS A 115 7.32 2.86 4.25
N LEU A 116 8.58 3.27 4.38
CA LEU A 116 9.54 2.54 5.18
C LEU A 116 9.14 2.47 6.66
N LEU A 117 8.51 3.52 7.18
CA LEU A 117 7.97 3.55 8.53
C LEU A 117 6.70 2.67 8.65
N ALA A 118 5.89 2.55 7.61
CA ALA A 118 4.74 1.63 7.59
C ALA A 118 5.19 0.16 7.55
N ALA A 119 6.09 -0.19 6.62
CA ALA A 119 6.65 -1.54 6.50
C ALA A 119 7.41 -2.01 7.75
N GLY A 120 7.91 -1.06 8.55
CA GLY A 120 8.53 -1.34 9.84
C GLY A 120 7.58 -1.99 10.86
N ILE A 121 6.27 -1.80 10.74
CA ILE A 121 5.28 -2.37 11.66
C ILE A 121 5.32 -3.90 11.59
N GLU A 122 5.34 -4.45 10.38
CA GLU A 122 5.40 -5.90 10.19
C GLU A 122 6.74 -6.48 10.63
N ARG A 123 7.84 -5.76 10.41
CA ARG A 123 9.17 -6.19 10.90
C ARG A 123 9.20 -6.24 12.43
N VAL A 124 8.73 -5.18 13.10
CA VAL A 124 8.60 -5.15 14.56
C VAL A 124 7.66 -6.25 15.06
N ALA A 125 6.53 -6.49 14.38
CA ALA A 125 5.61 -7.55 14.75
C ALA A 125 6.26 -8.94 14.64
N ALA A 126 7.00 -9.20 13.57
CA ALA A 126 7.75 -10.45 13.37
C ALA A 126 8.86 -10.62 14.42
N ASP A 127 9.60 -9.55 14.76
CA ASP A 127 10.61 -9.59 15.81
C ASP A 127 9.97 -9.89 17.18
N VAL A 128 8.81 -9.27 17.48
CA VAL A 128 8.04 -9.54 18.70
C VAL A 128 7.51 -10.99 18.73
N ASP A 129 7.11 -11.55 17.59
CA ASP A 129 6.68 -12.95 17.47
C ASP A 129 7.85 -13.92 17.69
N ALA A 130 9.04 -13.58 17.19
CA ALA A 130 10.25 -14.36 17.43
C ALA A 130 10.63 -14.36 18.92
N ILE A 131 10.55 -13.20 19.59
CA ILE A 131 10.75 -13.09 21.05
C ILE A 131 9.70 -13.95 21.78
N ALA A 132 8.43 -13.92 21.35
CA ALA A 132 7.40 -14.76 21.94
C ALA A 132 7.71 -16.25 21.82
N GLY A 133 8.13 -16.71 20.65
CA GLY A 133 8.56 -18.09 20.43
C GLY A 133 9.76 -18.48 21.31
N ALA A 134 10.75 -17.59 21.45
CA ALA A 134 11.93 -17.80 22.28
C ALA A 134 11.58 -17.88 23.79
N VAL A 135 10.71 -16.98 24.28
CA VAL A 135 10.19 -17.02 25.65
C VAL A 135 9.35 -18.27 25.89
N ASP A 136 8.61 -18.73 24.88
CA ASP A 136 7.80 -19.94 24.98
C ASP A 136 8.61 -21.23 25.00
N ALA A 137 9.69 -21.29 24.22
CA ALA A 137 10.66 -22.38 24.24
C ALA A 137 11.63 -22.34 25.42
N GLY A 138 11.78 -21.19 26.09
CA GLY A 138 12.76 -20.98 27.16
C GLY A 138 14.20 -20.95 26.65
N ALA A 139 14.44 -20.50 25.42
CA ALA A 139 15.76 -20.48 24.78
C ALA A 139 15.97 -19.23 23.92
N GLU A 140 17.23 -18.79 23.78
CA GLU A 140 17.72 -17.77 22.82
C GLU A 140 16.93 -16.45 22.73
N VAL A 141 16.36 -15.97 23.85
CA VAL A 141 15.59 -14.70 23.89
C VAL A 141 16.47 -13.50 23.54
N GLU A 142 17.72 -13.48 23.99
CA GLU A 142 18.66 -12.35 23.81
C GLU A 142 18.90 -12.00 22.33
N GLN A 143 19.06 -13.02 21.47
CA GLN A 143 19.28 -12.81 20.04
C GLN A 143 18.03 -12.22 19.35
N ALA A 144 16.84 -12.69 19.72
CA ALA A 144 15.58 -12.17 19.19
C ALA A 144 15.35 -10.71 19.63
N VAL A 145 15.74 -10.37 20.86
CA VAL A 145 15.63 -9.00 21.38
C VAL A 145 16.63 -8.06 20.70
N GLU A 146 17.85 -8.50 20.42
CA GLU A 146 18.84 -7.72 19.67
C GLU A 146 18.36 -7.42 18.24
N ALA A 147 17.69 -8.37 17.59
CA ALA A 147 17.07 -8.16 16.28
C ALA A 147 16.01 -7.04 16.35
N LEU A 148 15.10 -7.09 17.34
CA LEU A 148 14.12 -6.04 17.57
C LEU A 148 14.79 -4.67 17.82
N ALA A 149 15.83 -4.65 18.68
CA ALA A 149 16.55 -3.42 18.99
C ALA A 149 17.18 -2.79 17.73
N SER A 150 17.76 -3.61 16.85
CA SER A 150 18.32 -3.17 15.57
C SER A 150 17.24 -2.61 14.63
N THR A 151 16.09 -3.29 14.50
CA THR A 151 14.94 -2.82 13.72
C THR A 151 14.46 -1.45 14.23
N VAL A 152 14.33 -1.28 15.54
CA VAL A 152 13.87 -0.02 16.15
C VAL A 152 14.90 1.10 15.99
N ASP A 153 16.21 0.81 16.06
CA ASP A 153 17.25 1.79 15.78
C ASP A 153 17.20 2.28 14.32
N ASP A 154 16.93 1.37 13.38
CA ASP A 154 16.76 1.70 11.97
C ASP A 154 15.52 2.58 11.73
N LEU A 155 14.40 2.29 12.40
CA LEU A 155 13.20 3.12 12.36
C LEU A 155 13.43 4.53 12.89
N ASN A 156 14.14 4.64 14.02
CA ASN A 156 14.50 5.95 14.57
C ASN A 156 15.38 6.74 13.58
N ARG A 157 16.37 6.08 12.96
CA ARG A 157 17.25 6.70 11.95
C ARG A 157 16.46 7.21 10.75
N ARG A 158 15.55 6.39 10.20
CA ARG A 158 14.68 6.77 9.08
C ARG A 158 13.78 7.96 9.42
N PHE A 159 13.26 8.00 10.65
CA PHE A 159 12.45 9.12 11.11
C PHE A 159 13.26 10.40 11.32
N ASP A 160 14.52 10.29 11.76
CA ASP A 160 15.47 11.41 11.78
C ASP A 160 15.71 11.97 10.38
N GLN A 161 15.96 11.11 9.39
CA GLN A 161 16.16 11.50 7.99
C GLN A 161 14.91 12.18 7.41
N ARG A 162 13.73 11.64 7.69
CA ARG A 162 12.45 12.25 7.34
C ARG A 162 12.30 13.65 7.94
N ARG A 163 12.64 13.83 9.23
CA ARG A 163 12.64 15.16 9.87
C ARG A 163 13.59 16.10 9.15
N ASP A 164 14.81 15.66 8.87
CA ASP A 164 15.85 16.51 8.29
C ASP A 164 15.46 16.97 6.86
N LEU A 165 14.77 16.11 6.10
CA LEU A 165 14.15 16.49 4.82
C LEU A 165 13.11 17.60 4.99
N LEU A 166 12.23 17.48 6.00
CA LEU A 166 11.17 18.45 6.25
C LEU A 166 11.67 19.76 6.89
N ALA A 167 12.70 19.69 7.73
CA ALA A 167 13.24 20.83 8.47
C ALA A 167 14.24 21.65 7.65
N GLU A 168 15.09 20.99 6.85
CA GLU A 168 16.24 21.61 6.20
C GLU A 168 16.27 21.42 4.68
N GLY A 169 15.31 20.69 4.10
CA GLY A 169 15.34 20.32 2.68
C GLY A 169 16.53 19.41 2.31
N LYS A 170 17.16 18.78 3.32
CA LYS A 170 18.28 17.86 3.13
C LYS A 170 17.77 16.57 2.49
N LYS A 171 18.16 16.36 1.24
CA LYS A 171 17.85 15.14 0.50
C LYS A 171 18.66 13.97 1.04
N ALA A 172 18.02 12.81 1.12
CA ALA A 172 18.71 11.57 1.45
C ALA A 172 19.72 11.20 0.37
N PRO A 173 20.84 10.52 0.71
CA PRO A 173 21.78 10.03 -0.29
C PRO A 173 21.11 9.02 -1.26
N PRO A 174 21.48 9.00 -2.56
CA PRO A 174 20.78 8.20 -3.58
C PRO A 174 20.64 6.71 -3.27
N ASN A 175 21.60 6.11 -2.57
CA ASN A 175 21.57 4.68 -2.24
C ASN A 175 20.50 4.36 -1.18
N GLU A 176 20.29 5.22 -0.20
CA GLU A 176 19.25 5.01 0.83
C GLU A 176 17.85 5.24 0.24
N LEU A 177 17.72 6.17 -0.70
CA LEU A 177 16.50 6.33 -1.49
C LEU A 177 16.21 5.11 -2.35
N LYS A 178 17.24 4.55 -2.96
CA LYS A 178 17.12 3.33 -3.75
C LYS A 178 16.71 2.15 -2.87
N GLU A 179 17.34 1.94 -1.73
CA GLU A 179 16.94 0.90 -0.76
C GLU A 179 15.51 1.13 -0.23
N ALA A 180 15.15 2.38 0.08
CA ALA A 180 13.79 2.76 0.50
C ALA A 180 12.73 2.48 -0.56
N LEU A 181 13.06 2.75 -1.82
CA LEU A 181 12.21 2.47 -2.97
C LEU A 181 12.21 0.97 -3.33
N GLU A 182 13.27 0.23 -2.98
CA GLU A 182 13.42 -1.22 -3.25
C GLU A 182 12.75 -2.13 -2.22
N VAL A 183 12.35 -1.63 -1.04
CA VAL A 183 11.54 -2.42 -0.11
C VAL A 183 10.14 -2.64 -0.72
N GLU A 184 9.81 -3.88 -1.08
CA GLU A 184 8.43 -4.24 -1.45
C GLU A 184 7.54 -4.16 -0.21
N VAL A 185 6.43 -3.41 -0.24
CA VAL A 185 5.41 -3.52 0.83
C VAL A 185 4.82 -4.93 0.75
N PRO A 186 4.81 -5.68 1.85
CA PRO A 186 3.90 -6.80 1.97
C PRO A 186 2.45 -6.31 1.79
N PRO A 187 1.65 -6.99 0.95
CA PRO A 187 0.26 -6.58 0.76
C PRO A 187 -0.54 -6.62 2.07
N SER A 188 -1.42 -5.65 2.31
CA SER A 188 -2.26 -5.65 3.52
C SER A 188 -3.17 -6.88 3.58
N PRO A 189 -3.61 -7.30 4.79
CA PRO A 189 -4.65 -8.32 4.93
C PRO A 189 -5.93 -8.00 4.14
N ALA A 190 -6.32 -6.72 4.07
CA ALA A 190 -7.47 -6.29 3.28
C ALA A 190 -7.24 -6.52 1.78
N PHE A 191 -6.08 -6.13 1.24
CA PHE A 191 -5.72 -6.43 -0.14
C PHE A 191 -5.69 -7.95 -0.42
N LEU A 192 -5.09 -8.74 0.47
CA LEU A 192 -5.05 -10.20 0.32
C LEU A 192 -6.45 -10.81 0.29
N ALA A 193 -7.37 -10.30 1.11
CA ALA A 193 -8.76 -10.74 1.10
C ALA A 193 -9.47 -10.41 -0.23
N LEU A 194 -9.20 -9.23 -0.81
CA LEU A 194 -9.71 -8.87 -2.14
C LEU A 194 -9.09 -9.72 -3.27
N ALA A 195 -7.81 -10.06 -3.16
CA ALA A 195 -7.13 -10.95 -4.12
C ALA A 195 -7.71 -12.38 -4.10
N ASP A 196 -8.20 -12.85 -2.95
CA ASP A 196 -8.79 -14.20 -2.79
C ASP A 196 -10.32 -14.26 -3.02
N LEU A 197 -10.98 -13.14 -3.36
CA LEU A 197 -12.42 -13.12 -3.64
C LEU A 197 -12.82 -14.13 -4.73
N LYS A 198 -14.01 -14.73 -4.56
CA LYS A 198 -14.60 -15.73 -5.46
C LYS A 198 -15.96 -15.26 -5.94
N VAL A 199 -16.42 -15.88 -7.04
CA VAL A 199 -17.82 -15.74 -7.46
C VAL A 199 -18.73 -16.21 -6.33
N ASP A 200 -19.84 -15.50 -6.12
CA ASP A 200 -20.79 -15.61 -5.03
C ASP A 200 -20.33 -15.06 -3.66
N ASP A 201 -19.10 -14.53 -3.54
CA ASP A 201 -18.73 -13.73 -2.37
C ASP A 201 -19.41 -12.36 -2.45
N ALA A 202 -19.57 -11.71 -1.29
CA ALA A 202 -20.13 -10.37 -1.19
C ALA A 202 -19.07 -9.38 -0.70
N LEU A 203 -19.19 -8.13 -1.14
CA LEU A 203 -18.39 -7.03 -0.61
C LEU A 203 -19.25 -5.78 -0.40
N SER A 204 -18.80 -4.87 0.45
CA SER A 204 -19.49 -3.61 0.75
C SER A 204 -18.48 -2.48 0.68
N TYR A 205 -18.84 -1.43 -0.05
CA TYR A 205 -18.04 -0.22 -0.22
C TYR A 205 -18.96 0.99 -0.30
N ASP A 206 -18.63 2.05 0.45
CA ASP A 206 -19.41 3.30 0.54
C ASP A 206 -20.92 3.08 0.82
N GLY A 207 -21.23 2.09 1.66
CA GLY A 207 -22.61 1.76 2.06
C GLY A 207 -23.43 1.04 0.98
N ILE A 208 -22.79 0.64 -0.11
CA ILE A 208 -23.39 -0.18 -1.18
C ILE A 208 -22.85 -1.60 -1.07
N ASP A 209 -23.76 -2.56 -1.05
CA ASP A 209 -23.45 -3.98 -1.03
C ASP A 209 -23.47 -4.54 -2.45
N TYR A 210 -22.46 -5.34 -2.78
CA TYR A 210 -22.24 -5.93 -4.09
C TYR A 210 -22.10 -7.44 -3.97
N LEU A 211 -22.60 -8.15 -4.98
CA LEU A 211 -22.30 -9.57 -5.19
C LEU A 211 -21.23 -9.72 -6.28
N VAL A 212 -20.23 -10.57 -6.05
CA VAL A 212 -19.24 -10.92 -7.07
C VAL A 212 -19.86 -11.94 -8.03
N ILE A 213 -20.20 -11.51 -9.24
CA ILE A 213 -20.84 -12.38 -10.24
C ILE A 213 -19.84 -12.98 -11.24
N ALA A 214 -18.70 -12.32 -11.45
CA ALA A 214 -17.61 -12.87 -12.26
C ALA A 214 -16.23 -12.50 -11.71
N LYS A 215 -15.26 -13.38 -11.94
CA LYS A 215 -13.83 -13.16 -11.67
C LYS A 215 -13.04 -13.37 -12.95
N VAL A 216 -12.16 -12.42 -13.25
CA VAL A 216 -11.13 -12.51 -14.27
C VAL A 216 -9.78 -12.54 -13.58
N THR A 217 -8.92 -13.48 -13.96
CA THR A 217 -7.54 -13.57 -13.49
C THR A 217 -6.61 -13.38 -14.68
N TYR A 218 -5.82 -12.31 -14.66
CA TYR A 218 -4.80 -12.01 -15.66
C TYR A 218 -3.45 -12.49 -15.13
N ASP A 219 -2.87 -13.51 -15.76
CA ASP A 219 -1.54 -14.02 -15.45
C ASP A 219 -0.52 -13.42 -16.42
N ALA A 220 0.33 -12.52 -15.89
CA ALA A 220 1.46 -11.95 -16.59
C ALA A 220 2.72 -12.11 -15.74
N GLN A 221 3.63 -12.99 -16.18
CA GLN A 221 4.98 -13.15 -15.60
C GLN A 221 4.98 -13.49 -14.09
N GLY A 222 4.00 -14.28 -13.63
CA GLY A 222 3.96 -14.79 -12.26
C GLY A 222 3.36 -13.84 -11.21
N ARG A 223 2.81 -12.68 -11.62
CA ARG A 223 2.02 -11.79 -10.76
C ARG A 223 0.60 -11.71 -11.31
N ALA A 224 -0.35 -12.30 -10.59
CA ALA A 224 -1.76 -12.28 -10.99
C ALA A 224 -2.40 -10.93 -10.67
N VAL A 225 -3.17 -10.40 -11.62
CA VAL A 225 -4.10 -9.28 -11.43
C VAL A 225 -5.52 -9.83 -11.53
N TYR A 226 -6.42 -9.30 -10.73
CA TYR A 226 -7.82 -9.73 -10.70
C TYR A 226 -8.75 -8.60 -11.13
N ALA A 227 -9.84 -8.95 -11.81
CA ALA A 227 -10.97 -8.07 -12.00
C ALA A 227 -12.26 -8.82 -11.64
N TYR A 228 -13.11 -8.18 -10.85
CA TYR A 228 -14.35 -8.75 -10.36
C TYR A 228 -15.52 -7.94 -10.92
N GLN A 229 -16.41 -8.61 -11.64
CA GLN A 229 -17.67 -7.99 -12.01
C GLN A 229 -18.59 -8.03 -10.79
N LEU A 230 -19.09 -6.85 -10.43
CA LEU A 230 -19.93 -6.62 -9.27
C LEU A 230 -21.36 -6.37 -9.74
N GLU A 231 -22.30 -7.07 -9.13
CA GLU A 231 -23.72 -6.83 -9.33
C GLU A 231 -24.26 -5.98 -8.18
N ASP A 232 -24.78 -4.81 -8.53
CA ASP A 232 -25.72 -4.03 -7.74
C ASP A 232 -27.06 -3.91 -8.51
N THR A 233 -27.98 -3.07 -8.04
CA THR A 233 -29.30 -2.95 -8.67
C THR A 233 -29.32 -2.25 -10.05
N GLY A 234 -28.19 -1.91 -10.69
CA GLY A 234 -28.25 -1.33 -12.05
C GLY A 234 -26.99 -0.88 -12.79
N THR A 235 -25.76 -1.10 -12.31
CA THR A 235 -24.52 -0.67 -13.01
C THR A 235 -23.58 -1.82 -13.38
N ASP A 236 -22.94 -1.75 -14.57
CA ASP A 236 -21.89 -2.69 -14.96
C ASP A 236 -20.57 -2.25 -14.32
N ARG A 237 -20.39 -2.70 -13.07
CA ARG A 237 -19.33 -2.25 -12.17
C ARG A 237 -18.27 -3.32 -11.99
N TRP A 238 -17.03 -2.88 -11.91
CA TRP A 238 -15.86 -3.74 -11.84
C TRP A 238 -14.90 -3.29 -10.74
N LEU A 239 -14.53 -4.20 -9.84
CA LEU A 239 -13.39 -4.00 -8.94
C LEU A 239 -12.15 -4.62 -9.58
N ARG A 240 -11.14 -3.80 -9.88
CA ARG A 240 -9.83 -4.30 -10.30
C ARG A 240 -8.90 -4.31 -9.10
N VAL A 241 -8.26 -5.46 -8.86
CA VAL A 241 -7.26 -5.67 -7.81
C VAL A 241 -5.95 -6.03 -8.49
N GLY A 242 -5.05 -5.06 -8.49
CA GLY A 242 -3.75 -5.15 -9.14
C GLY A 242 -2.72 -5.92 -8.33
N THR A 243 -1.49 -5.42 -8.31
CA THR A 243 -0.36 -6.11 -7.67
C THR A 243 0.02 -5.56 -6.29
N THR A 244 -0.58 -4.44 -5.89
CA THR A 244 -0.38 -3.79 -4.58
C THR A 244 -1.69 -3.14 -4.14
N ASP A 245 -1.77 -2.80 -2.85
CA ASP A 245 -2.90 -2.09 -2.22
C ASP A 245 -3.35 -0.85 -2.99
N GLY A 246 -2.40 -0.15 -3.59
CA GLY A 246 -2.65 1.05 -4.38
C GLY A 246 -3.11 0.86 -5.81
N ASP A 247 -3.10 -0.38 -6.27
CA ASP A 247 -3.57 -0.79 -7.59
C ASP A 247 -4.98 -1.40 -7.46
N VAL A 248 -5.76 -0.93 -6.48
CA VAL A 248 -7.16 -1.27 -6.29
C VAL A 248 -8.03 -0.09 -6.71
N ALA A 249 -9.00 -0.35 -7.58
CA ALA A 249 -9.89 0.68 -8.10
C ALA A 249 -11.24 0.09 -8.51
N LEU A 250 -12.29 0.90 -8.33
CA LEU A 250 -13.66 0.59 -8.74
C LEU A 250 -13.96 1.33 -10.04
N PHE A 251 -14.47 0.61 -11.02
CA PHE A 251 -14.72 1.10 -12.36
C PHE A 251 -16.15 0.84 -12.79
N ASP A 252 -16.66 1.72 -13.64
CA ASP A 252 -17.86 1.50 -14.44
C ASP A 252 -17.45 1.37 -15.91
N VAL A 253 -18.15 0.52 -16.66
CA VAL A 253 -17.97 0.43 -18.12
C VAL A 253 -18.51 1.71 -18.77
N VAL A 254 -17.72 2.33 -19.63
CA VAL A 254 -18.12 3.53 -20.39
C VAL A 254 -18.26 3.21 -21.87
N ASP A 255 -19.23 3.87 -22.52
CA ASP A 255 -19.46 3.75 -23.96
C ASP A 255 -18.50 4.68 -24.73
N GLU A 256 -17.20 4.38 -24.64
CA GLU A 256 -16.13 5.12 -25.29
C GLU A 256 -15.46 4.25 -26.36
N SER A 257 -15.27 4.78 -27.56
CA SER A 257 -14.64 4.07 -28.66
C SER A 257 -13.20 4.53 -28.85
N VAL A 258 -12.25 3.64 -28.57
CA VAL A 258 -10.81 3.91 -28.71
C VAL A 258 -10.19 3.16 -29.88
N SER A 259 -9.15 3.73 -30.49
CA SER A 259 -8.32 3.01 -31.46
C SER A 259 -7.58 1.85 -30.79
N ILE A 260 -7.14 0.87 -31.57
CA ILE A 260 -6.26 -0.22 -31.08
C ILE A 260 -4.97 -0.25 -31.92
N PRO A 261 -3.78 -0.04 -31.32
CA PRO A 261 -3.58 0.34 -29.92
C PRO A 261 -4.19 1.73 -29.61
N PRO A 262 -4.64 1.98 -28.37
CA PRO A 262 -5.16 3.28 -28.00
C PRO A 262 -4.02 4.32 -27.96
N ALA A 263 -4.37 5.60 -28.08
CA ALA A 263 -3.41 6.68 -27.99
C ALA A 263 -2.78 6.77 -26.58
N GLU A 264 -1.58 7.33 -26.47
CA GLU A 264 -0.92 7.55 -25.17
C GLU A 264 -1.68 8.53 -24.27
N MET A 265 -2.45 9.43 -24.89
CA MET A 265 -3.33 10.37 -24.23
C MET A 265 -4.77 10.09 -24.68
N LEU A 266 -5.67 9.91 -23.73
CA LEU A 266 -7.11 9.77 -23.96
C LEU A 266 -7.85 10.92 -23.29
N GLU A 267 -8.98 11.32 -23.85
CA GLU A 267 -9.91 12.26 -23.22
C GLU A 267 -11.22 11.53 -23.01
N GLU A 268 -11.72 11.55 -21.77
CA GLU A 268 -13.04 11.00 -21.43
C GLU A 268 -13.73 12.00 -20.51
N ALA A 269 -15.00 12.30 -20.80
CA ALA A 269 -15.83 13.26 -20.05
C ALA A 269 -15.13 14.60 -19.71
N GLY A 270 -14.29 15.10 -20.63
CA GLY A 270 -13.54 16.35 -20.47
C GLY A 270 -12.31 16.26 -19.55
N GLU A 271 -11.91 15.06 -19.13
CA GLU A 271 -10.72 14.79 -18.35
C GLU A 271 -9.65 14.11 -19.22
N SER A 272 -8.39 14.57 -19.10
CA SER A 272 -7.26 14.01 -19.84
C SER A 272 -6.55 12.92 -19.04
N PHE A 273 -6.30 11.80 -19.70
CA PHE A 273 -5.69 10.60 -19.14
C PHE A 273 -4.40 10.26 -19.87
N ARG A 274 -3.30 10.10 -19.14
CA ARG A 274 -2.01 9.65 -19.67
C ARG A 274 -1.83 8.16 -19.41
N GLN A 275 -1.35 7.44 -20.42
CA GLN A 275 -1.03 6.03 -20.31
C GLN A 275 0.08 5.81 -19.25
N THR A 276 -0.13 4.81 -18.40
CA THR A 276 0.78 4.47 -17.31
C THR A 276 1.32 3.04 -17.41
N GLY A 277 0.66 2.19 -18.21
CA GLY A 277 1.09 0.83 -18.46
C GLY A 277 0.32 0.19 -19.60
N GLN A 278 0.89 -0.86 -20.17
CA GLN A 278 0.23 -1.74 -21.13
C GLN A 278 0.85 -3.12 -21.08
N GLY A 279 0.14 -4.12 -21.58
CA GLY A 279 0.69 -5.46 -21.69
C GLY A 279 -0.29 -6.46 -22.26
N GLN A 280 0.14 -7.72 -22.25
CA GLN A 280 -0.67 -8.86 -22.62
C GLN A 280 -0.60 -9.90 -21.51
N ALA A 281 -1.73 -10.54 -21.23
CA ALA A 281 -1.83 -11.55 -20.18
C ALA A 281 -2.70 -12.72 -20.64
N LYS A 282 -2.39 -13.92 -20.14
CA LYS A 282 -3.34 -15.02 -20.25
C LYS A 282 -4.43 -14.77 -19.22
N ALA A 283 -5.67 -14.62 -19.67
CA ALA A 283 -6.81 -14.32 -18.84
C ALA A 283 -7.68 -15.57 -18.66
N TYR A 284 -8.15 -15.79 -17.43
CA TYR A 284 -9.07 -16.85 -17.04
C TYR A 284 -10.31 -16.24 -16.42
N ILE A 285 -11.49 -16.57 -16.95
CA ILE A 285 -12.77 -16.04 -16.48
C ILE A 285 -13.60 -17.15 -15.86
N VAL A 286 -14.20 -16.85 -14.72
CA VAL A 286 -15.28 -17.61 -14.09
C VAL A 286 -16.45 -16.66 -13.88
N GLY A 287 -17.64 -16.99 -14.38
CA GLY A 287 -18.84 -16.16 -14.20
C GLY A 287 -20.09 -16.85 -14.75
N PRO A 288 -21.19 -16.11 -15.00
CA PRO A 288 -22.48 -16.69 -15.39
C PRO A 288 -22.43 -17.46 -16.72
N GLY A 289 -21.53 -17.04 -17.62
CA GLY A 289 -21.25 -17.72 -18.90
C GLY A 289 -20.34 -18.95 -18.79
N GLY A 290 -20.03 -19.43 -17.58
CA GLY A 290 -19.12 -20.54 -17.33
C GLY A 290 -17.64 -20.12 -17.34
N ARG A 291 -16.76 -21.12 -17.47
CA ARG A 291 -15.30 -20.92 -17.48
C ARG A 291 -14.79 -20.66 -18.90
N ARG A 292 -13.99 -19.61 -19.08
CA ARG A 292 -13.36 -19.25 -20.36
C ARG A 292 -11.91 -18.85 -20.14
N GLU A 293 -11.06 -19.06 -21.15
CA GLU A 293 -9.67 -18.57 -21.13
C GLU A 293 -9.29 -17.99 -22.49
N GLY A 294 -8.32 -17.08 -22.50
CA GLY A 294 -7.85 -16.43 -23.72
C GLY A 294 -6.73 -15.42 -23.47
N MET A 295 -6.16 -14.89 -24.53
CA MET A 295 -5.17 -13.80 -24.44
C MET A 295 -5.88 -12.45 -24.39
N ALA A 296 -5.56 -11.63 -23.40
CA ALA A 296 -6.03 -10.24 -23.27
C ALA A 296 -4.89 -9.26 -23.49
N GLU A 297 -5.19 -8.18 -24.19
CA GLU A 297 -4.37 -6.97 -24.21
C GLU A 297 -4.99 -5.93 -23.28
N TYR A 298 -4.17 -5.19 -22.55
CA TYR A 298 -4.65 -4.15 -21.65
C TYR A 298 -3.80 -2.87 -21.74
N TRP A 299 -4.45 -1.74 -21.49
CA TRP A 299 -3.84 -0.43 -21.34
C TRP A 299 -4.40 0.26 -20.11
N LEU A 300 -3.54 0.87 -19.30
CA LEU A 300 -3.87 1.54 -18.06
C LEU A 300 -3.55 3.02 -18.20
N TYR A 301 -4.43 3.88 -17.68
CA TYR A 301 -4.26 5.32 -17.72
C TYR A 301 -4.58 5.97 -16.38
N ALA A 302 -4.02 7.16 -16.17
CA ALA A 302 -4.26 8.00 -15.00
C ALA A 302 -4.43 9.45 -15.40
N SER A 303 -5.33 10.16 -14.71
CA SER A 303 -5.47 11.60 -14.83
C SER A 303 -4.71 12.39 -13.75
N GLU A 304 -4.63 13.70 -13.93
CA GLU A 304 -4.14 14.62 -12.91
C GLU A 304 -5.07 14.71 -11.68
N ALA A 305 -6.36 14.43 -11.82
CA ALA A 305 -7.29 14.40 -10.67
C ALA A 305 -7.23 13.07 -9.91
N GLY A 306 -6.64 12.02 -10.47
CA GLY A 306 -6.51 10.70 -9.84
C GLY A 306 -7.44 9.62 -10.39
N SER A 307 -8.39 9.99 -11.24
CA SER A 307 -9.21 9.07 -12.02
C SER A 307 -8.35 8.08 -12.81
N ARG A 308 -8.89 6.88 -13.04
CA ARG A 308 -8.24 5.81 -13.81
C ARG A 308 -9.06 5.48 -15.05
N LEU A 309 -8.37 5.14 -16.14
CA LEU A 309 -8.97 4.34 -17.21
C LEU A 309 -8.26 3.00 -17.31
N TRP A 310 -9.05 1.99 -17.66
CA TRP A 310 -8.56 0.68 -18.04
C TRP A 310 -9.24 0.29 -19.34
N VAL A 311 -8.43 0.12 -20.39
CA VAL A 311 -8.88 -0.42 -21.67
C VAL A 311 -8.46 -1.88 -21.72
N GLU A 312 -9.39 -2.76 -22.06
CA GLU A 312 -9.09 -4.17 -22.35
C GLU A 312 -9.56 -4.56 -23.74
N ARG A 313 -8.80 -5.46 -24.38
CA ARG A 313 -9.19 -6.12 -25.61
C ARG A 313 -9.12 -7.63 -25.45
N TRP A 314 -10.23 -8.28 -25.81
CA TRP A 314 -10.35 -9.73 -25.87
C TRP A 314 -10.92 -10.15 -27.23
N GLY A 315 -10.04 -10.68 -28.09
CA GLY A 315 -10.37 -10.93 -29.49
C GLY A 315 -10.76 -9.62 -30.20
N ASP A 316 -12.00 -9.56 -30.68
CA ASP A 316 -12.56 -8.37 -31.34
C ASP A 316 -13.35 -7.46 -30.39
N GLN A 317 -13.50 -7.85 -29.12
CA GLN A 317 -14.19 -7.03 -28.13
C GLN A 317 -13.21 -6.09 -27.45
N VAL A 318 -13.54 -4.80 -27.46
CA VAL A 318 -12.82 -3.76 -26.72
C VAL A 318 -13.78 -3.20 -25.67
N ARG A 319 -13.28 -3.00 -24.46
CA ARG A 319 -14.00 -2.30 -23.40
C ARG A 319 -13.13 -1.21 -22.80
N VAL A 320 -13.79 -0.11 -22.45
CA VAL A 320 -13.19 1.01 -21.74
C VAL A 320 -13.89 1.13 -20.39
N HIS A 321 -13.10 1.14 -19.33
CA HIS A 321 -13.57 1.23 -17.97
C HIS A 321 -13.04 2.53 -17.37
N ARG A 322 -13.91 3.32 -16.74
CA ARG A 322 -13.54 4.52 -15.99
C ARG A 322 -13.80 4.31 -14.52
N GLY A 323 -12.84 4.69 -13.68
CA GLY A 323 -12.92 4.40 -12.27
C GLY A 323 -12.13 5.33 -11.38
N GLN A 324 -12.26 5.09 -10.09
CA GLN A 324 -11.53 5.77 -9.02
C GLN A 324 -10.72 4.77 -8.20
N PRO A 325 -9.51 5.12 -7.76
CA PRO A 325 -8.77 4.32 -6.79
C PRO A 325 -9.57 4.17 -5.50
N VAL A 326 -9.50 2.98 -4.90
CA VAL A 326 -10.17 2.66 -3.63
C VAL A 326 -9.14 2.08 -2.67
N ASP A 327 -9.18 2.52 -1.41
CA ASP A 327 -8.38 1.95 -0.34
C ASP A 327 -8.96 0.58 0.08
N PRO A 328 -8.20 -0.53 0.00
CA PRO A 328 -8.69 -1.86 0.36
C PRO A 328 -9.31 -1.94 1.76
N GLU A 329 -8.82 -1.16 2.72
CA GLU A 329 -9.31 -1.15 4.11
C GLU A 329 -10.75 -0.60 4.22
N GLN A 330 -11.23 0.12 3.19
CA GLN A 330 -12.60 0.61 3.12
C GLN A 330 -13.58 -0.43 2.60
N ILE A 331 -13.09 -1.55 2.04
CA ILE A 331 -13.93 -2.62 1.49
C ILE A 331 -14.07 -3.73 2.52
N LYS A 332 -15.31 -4.02 2.90
CA LYS A 332 -15.62 -5.19 3.73
C LYS A 332 -15.97 -6.36 2.83
N VAL A 333 -15.45 -7.55 3.14
CA VAL A 333 -15.69 -8.77 2.36
C VAL A 333 -16.36 -9.84 3.21
N TRP A 334 -17.23 -10.63 2.58
CA TRP A 334 -17.88 -11.80 3.15
C TRP A 334 -17.75 -12.96 2.19
N THR A 335 -17.04 -13.99 2.64
CA THR A 335 -16.84 -15.20 1.84
C THR A 335 -17.97 -16.19 2.07
N ARG A 336 -18.44 -16.80 0.97
CA ARG A 336 -19.41 -17.88 1.04
C ARG A 336 -18.72 -19.13 1.59
N LYS A 337 -19.27 -19.70 2.67
CA LYS A 337 -18.78 -20.94 3.30
C LYS A 337 -18.99 -22.17 2.44
#